data_AF-A0A9P6X8L3-F1
#
_entry.id   AF-A0A9P6X8L3-F1
#
_cell.length_a   1.000
_cell.length_b   1.000
_cell.length_c   1.000
_cell.angle_alpha   90.00
_cell.angle_beta   90.00
_cell.angle_gamma   90.00
#
_symmetry.space_group_name_H-M   'P 1'
#
loop_
_entity.id
_entity.type
_entity.pdbx_description
1 polymer ?
#
loop_
_entity_poly.entity_id
_entity_poly.type
_entity_poly.pdbx_seq_one_letter_code
_entity_poly.pdbx_strand_id
1 'polypeptide(L)'
;MTFDPSRYLELKEMDDEIIKNPPVELNRSNLESRRHQLTEFFKKNRIPIECEKEVIHVLGSADIRPPFVITSVQCENELIRKRVRDLMIEFDDLFK
;
A
#
# COMPACT_ATOMS: atom_id res chain seq x y z
N MET A 1 32.02 31.88 -11.62
CA MET A 1 31.16 30.79 -11.13
C MET A 1 31.95 30.06 -10.06
N THR A 2 31.70 30.36 -8.79
CA THR A 2 32.39 29.74 -7.65
C THR A 2 31.71 28.41 -7.35
N PHE A 3 32.49 27.33 -7.41
CA PHE A 3 32.07 26.00 -6.97
C PHE A 3 31.81 26.08 -5.46
N ASP A 4 30.55 25.92 -5.04
CA ASP A 4 30.16 25.96 -3.63
C ASP A 4 30.14 24.51 -3.09
N PRO A 5 31.13 24.12 -2.26
CA PRO A 5 31.25 22.74 -1.78
C PRO A 5 30.10 22.35 -0.84
N SER A 6 29.43 23.34 -0.25
CA SER A 6 28.37 23.14 0.75
C SER A 6 27.13 22.49 0.12
N ARG A 7 26.81 22.82 -1.14
CA ARG A 7 25.72 22.19 -1.90
C ARG A 7 25.94 20.69 -2.15
N TYR A 8 27.18 20.24 -2.24
CA TYR A 8 27.51 18.82 -2.45
C TYR A 8 27.40 17.99 -1.17
N LEU A 9 27.57 18.61 0.01
CA LEU A 9 27.31 17.94 1.28
C LEU A 9 25.81 17.68 1.45
N GLU A 10 24.96 18.70 1.22
CA GLU A 10 23.50 18.56 1.35
C GLU A 10 22.94 17.45 0.44
N LEU A 11 23.44 17.33 -0.80
CA LEU A 11 23.01 16.26 -1.73
C LEU A 11 23.43 14.86 -1.24
N LYS A 12 24.66 14.71 -0.72
CA LYS A 12 25.13 13.42 -0.18
C LYS A 12 24.38 13.02 1.09
N GLU A 13 24.09 13.97 1.96
CA GLU A 13 23.37 13.71 3.21
C GLU A 13 21.92 13.28 2.95
N MET A 14 21.28 13.82 1.91
CA MET A 14 19.96 13.35 1.45
C MET A 14 20.00 11.92 0.89
N ASP A 15 21.03 11.56 0.12
CA ASP A 15 21.20 10.19 -0.41
C ASP A 15 21.45 9.16 0.71
N ASP A 16 22.26 9.49 1.72
CA ASP A 16 22.55 8.59 2.86
C ASP A 16 21.34 8.36 3.79
N GLU A 17 20.43 9.33 3.92
CA GLU A 17 19.16 9.13 4.64
C GLU A 17 18.17 8.22 3.89
N ILE A 18 18.18 8.25 2.55
CA ILE A 18 17.39 7.34 1.71
C ILE A 18 17.93 5.90 1.82
N ILE A 19 19.23 5.72 2.06
CA ILE A 19 19.87 4.40 2.16
C ILE A 19 19.73 3.77 3.56
N LYS A 20 19.59 4.57 4.63
CA LYS A 20 19.40 4.05 6.00
C LYS A 20 18.02 3.46 6.26
N ASN A 21 17.02 3.85 5.48
CA ASN A 21 15.69 3.24 5.46
C ASN A 21 15.46 2.65 4.07
N PRO A 22 15.94 1.42 3.78
CA PRO A 22 15.49 0.73 2.58
C PRO A 22 13.96 0.81 2.57
N PRO A 23 13.31 1.19 1.45
CA PRO A 23 11.87 1.42 1.39
C PRO A 23 11.18 0.12 1.69
N VAL A 24 10.90 -0.09 2.98
CA VAL A 24 10.36 -1.27 3.62
C VAL A 24 10.77 -2.52 2.84
N GLU A 25 11.87 -3.19 3.23
CA GLU A 25 11.87 -4.64 3.08
C GLU A 25 10.57 -5.10 3.74
N LEU A 26 9.54 -5.29 2.91
CA LEU A 26 8.19 -5.64 3.29
C LEU A 26 8.31 -7.05 3.81
N ASN A 27 8.69 -7.11 5.08
CA ASN A 27 8.85 -8.33 5.82
C ASN A 27 7.61 -9.15 5.51
N ARG A 28 7.77 -10.35 4.94
CA ARG A 28 6.62 -11.13 4.45
C ARG A 28 5.54 -11.25 5.51
N SER A 29 5.97 -11.33 6.77
CA SER A 29 5.13 -11.27 7.96
C SER A 29 4.27 -9.99 8.03
N ASN A 30 4.82 -8.80 7.77
CA ASN A 30 4.07 -7.54 7.75
C ASN A 30 3.05 -7.50 6.60
N LEU A 31 3.40 -8.00 5.41
CA LEU A 31 2.46 -8.11 4.29
C LEU A 31 1.33 -9.09 4.58
N GLU A 32 1.64 -10.25 5.16
CA GLU A 32 0.65 -11.23 5.57
C GLU A 32 -0.26 -10.69 6.66
N SER A 33 0.29 -9.99 7.67
CA SER A 33 -0.50 -9.33 8.71
C SER A 33 -1.42 -8.27 8.12
N ARG A 34 -0.92 -7.40 7.23
CA ARG A 34 -1.75 -6.39 6.57
C ARG A 34 -2.84 -7.02 5.71
N ARG A 35 -2.51 -8.06 4.94
CA ARG A 35 -3.48 -8.82 4.16
C ARG A 35 -4.58 -9.40 5.05
N HIS A 36 -4.19 -10.00 6.17
CA HIS A 36 -5.13 -10.58 7.14
C HIS A 36 -6.06 -9.51 7.73
N GLN A 37 -5.49 -8.38 8.19
CA GLN A 37 -6.27 -7.25 8.72
C GLN A 37 -7.26 -6.70 7.69
N LEU A 38 -6.84 -6.52 6.44
CA LEU A 38 -7.69 -6.03 5.35
C LEU A 38 -8.82 -7.03 5.04
N THR A 39 -8.50 -8.33 5.02
CA THR A 39 -9.46 -9.41 4.80
C THR A 39 -10.54 -9.42 5.89
N GLU A 40 -10.13 -9.33 7.16
CA GLU A 40 -11.05 -9.29 8.29
C GLU A 40 -11.89 -8.01 8.31
N PHE A 41 -11.31 -6.86 7.93
CA PHE A 41 -12.07 -5.63 7.74
C PHE A 41 -13.18 -5.79 6.69
N PHE A 42 -12.87 -6.36 5.53
CA PHE A 42 -13.88 -6.59 4.49
C PHE A 42 -14.98 -7.56 4.95
N LYS A 43 -14.61 -8.66 5.62
CA LYS A 43 -15.59 -9.60 6.19
C LYS A 43 -16.50 -8.93 7.22
N LYS A 44 -15.94 -8.14 8.14
CA LYS A 44 -16.70 -7.40 9.18
C LYS A 44 -17.70 -6.43 8.56
N ASN A 45 -17.33 -5.78 7.45
CA ASN A 45 -18.18 -4.89 6.69
C ASN A 45 -19.09 -5.60 5.66
N ARG A 46 -19.14 -6.94 5.67
CA ARG A 46 -19.93 -7.78 4.76
C ARG A 46 -19.66 -7.52 3.27
N ILE A 47 -18.42 -7.20 2.93
CA ILE A 47 -17.99 -6.99 1.55
C ILE A 47 -17.62 -8.36 0.95
N PRO A 48 -18.24 -8.76 -0.18
CA PRO A 48 -17.87 -9.98 -0.88
C PRO A 48 -16.40 -9.97 -1.28
N ILE A 49 -15.65 -10.94 -0.76
CA ILE A 49 -14.25 -11.13 -1.09
C ILE A 49 -13.90 -12.60 -1.32
N GLU A 50 -12.92 -12.83 -2.18
CA GLU A 50 -12.27 -14.13 -2.39
C GLU A 50 -10.77 -13.95 -2.29
N CYS A 51 -10.08 -14.84 -1.59
CA CYS A 51 -8.63 -14.77 -1.41
C CYS A 51 -7.97 -15.89 -2.21
N GLU A 52 -7.29 -15.55 -3.30
CA GLU A 52 -6.52 -16.51 -4.11
C GLU A 52 -5.03 -16.14 -4.09
N LYS A 53 -4.19 -17.07 -3.61
CA LYS A 53 -2.73 -16.86 -3.45
C LYS A 53 -2.42 -15.58 -2.67
N GLU A 54 -1.84 -14.57 -3.33
CA GLU A 54 -1.46 -13.27 -2.78
C GLU A 54 -2.43 -12.15 -3.20
N VAL A 55 -3.57 -12.47 -3.82
CA VAL A 55 -4.55 -11.48 -4.30
C VAL A 55 -5.83 -11.56 -3.46
N ILE A 56 -6.39 -10.39 -3.14
CA ILE A 56 -7.75 -10.28 -2.59
C ILE A 56 -8.64 -9.80 -3.73
N HIS A 57 -9.55 -10.65 -4.17
CA HIS A 57 -10.61 -10.30 -5.11
C HIS A 57 -11.77 -9.70 -4.32
N VAL A 58 -12.23 -8.51 -4.73
CA VAL A 58 -13.26 -7.72 -4.06
C VAL A 58 -14.40 -7.50 -5.04
N LEU A 59 -15.63 -7.80 -4.61
CA LEU A 59 -16.85 -7.67 -5.43
C LEU A 59 -16.79 -8.43 -6.78
N GLY A 60 -15.90 -9.42 -6.91
CA GLY A 60 -15.69 -10.17 -8.15
C GLY A 60 -15.18 -9.35 -9.33
N SER A 61 -14.73 -8.11 -9.10
CA SER A 61 -14.35 -7.16 -10.17
C SER A 61 -13.06 -6.39 -9.89
N ALA A 62 -12.62 -6.31 -8.63
CA ALA A 62 -11.42 -5.59 -8.25
C ALA A 62 -10.41 -6.53 -7.58
N ASP A 63 -9.15 -6.37 -7.93
CA ASP A 63 -8.04 -7.11 -7.35
C ASP A 63 -7.20 -6.17 -6.48
N ILE A 64 -6.90 -6.60 -5.26
CA ILE A 64 -5.92 -5.93 -4.41
C ILE A 64 -4.71 -6.84 -4.32
N ARG A 65 -3.60 -6.36 -4.88
CA ARG A 65 -2.31 -7.07 -4.89
C ARG A 65 -1.38 -6.51 -3.82
N PRO A 66 -0.30 -7.22 -3.45
CA PRO A 66 0.74 -6.65 -2.61
C PRO A 66 1.24 -5.31 -3.19
N PRO A 67 1.51 -4.29 -2.36
CA PRO A 67 1.63 -4.34 -0.91
C PRO A 67 0.33 -4.06 -0.12
N PHE A 68 -0.85 -4.28 -0.73
CA PHE A 68 -2.16 -4.07 -0.11
C PHE A 68 -2.40 -2.61 0.34
N VAL A 69 -2.13 -1.68 -0.57
CA VAL A 69 -2.29 -0.23 -0.39
C VAL A 69 -3.28 0.32 -1.41
N ILE A 70 -3.79 1.53 -1.20
CA ILE A 70 -4.83 2.15 -2.05
C ILE A 70 -4.44 2.16 -3.54
N THR A 71 -3.15 2.32 -3.84
CA THR A 71 -2.62 2.32 -5.21
C THR A 71 -2.48 0.94 -5.83
N SER A 72 -2.55 -0.15 -5.04
CA SER A 72 -2.47 -1.53 -5.52
C SER A 72 -3.81 -2.14 -5.94
N VAL A 73 -4.89 -1.35 -5.88
CA VAL A 73 -6.23 -1.73 -6.39
C VAL A 73 -6.25 -1.66 -7.92
N GLN A 74 -6.48 -2.81 -8.55
CA GLN A 74 -6.65 -2.97 -9.99
C GLN A 74 -8.11 -3.35 -10.31
N CYS A 75 -8.78 -2.60 -11.18
CA CYS A 75 -10.16 -2.86 -11.60
C CYS A 75 -10.47 -2.00 -12.83
N GLU A 76 -11.01 -2.54 -13.92
CA GLU A 76 -11.35 -1.73 -15.10
C GLU A 76 -12.49 -0.74 -14.86
N ASN A 77 -13.46 -1.14 -14.02
CA ASN A 77 -14.59 -0.28 -13.67
C ASN A 77 -14.15 0.80 -12.67
N GLU A 78 -14.13 2.06 -13.12
CA GLU A 78 -13.68 3.20 -12.31
C GLU A 78 -14.53 3.42 -11.05
N LEU A 79 -15.84 3.15 -11.10
CA LEU A 79 -16.73 3.30 -9.96
C LEU A 79 -16.42 2.27 -8.88
N ILE A 80 -16.22 1.00 -9.28
CA ILE A 80 -15.84 -0.07 -8.36
C ILE A 80 -14.45 0.21 -7.80
N ARG A 81 -13.48 0.59 -8.66
CA ARG A 81 -12.13 0.97 -8.25
C ARG A 81 -12.15 2.08 -7.20
N LYS A 82 -12.94 3.13 -7.42
CA LYS A 82 -13.10 4.23 -6.47
C LYS A 82 -13.69 3.73 -5.15
N ARG A 83 -14.78 2.96 -5.19
CA ARG A 83 -15.40 2.43 -3.97
C ARG A 83 -14.46 1.56 -3.15
N VAL A 84 -13.70 0.68 -3.80
CA VAL A 84 -12.71 -0.18 -3.12
C VAL A 84 -11.59 0.65 -2.51
N ARG A 85 -11.13 1.71 -3.20
CA ARG A 85 -10.15 2.66 -2.63
C ARG A 85 -10.69 3.42 -1.42
N ASP A 86 -11.94 3.88 -1.48
CA ASP A 86 -12.59 4.56 -0.35
C ASP A 86 -12.64 3.62 0.87
N LEU A 87 -12.98 2.35 0.68
CA LEU A 87 -12.95 1.34 1.74
C LEU A 87 -11.55 1.11 2.33
N MET A 88 -10.50 1.18 1.50
CA MET A 88 -9.12 1.08 1.99
C MET A 88 -8.68 2.32 2.77
N ILE A 89 -9.17 3.51 2.40
CA ILE A 89 -8.96 4.73 3.18
C ILE A 89 -9.66 4.61 4.54
N GLU A 90 -10.92 4.16 4.55
CA GLU A 90 -11.67 3.89 5.79
C GLU A 90 -10.91 2.89 6.68
N PHE A 91 -10.30 1.86 6.09
CA PHE A 91 -9.44 0.93 6.82
C PHE A 91 -8.19 1.62 7.39
N ASP A 92 -7.42 2.34 6.58
CA ASP A 92 -6.17 2.97 7.03
C ASP A 92 -6.41 4.04 8.13
N ASP A 93 -7.56 4.72 8.11
CA ASP A 93 -7.95 5.67 9.16
C ASP A 93 -8.30 4.99 10.50
N LEU A 94 -8.67 3.71 10.52
CA LEU A 94 -8.92 2.95 11.76
C LEU A 94 -7.65 2.53 12.50
N PHE A 95 -6.49 2.55 11.83
CA PHE A 95 -5.21 2.12 12.39
C PHE A 95 -4.20 3.28 12.54
N LYS A 96 -4.67 4.53 12.42
CA LYS A 96 -3.90 5.74 12.76
C LYS A 96 -3.83 6.00 14.26
#